data_AF-A0A0X3V7V9-F1
#
_entry.id   AF-A0A0X3V7V9-F1
#
_cell.length_a   1.000
_cell.length_b   1.000
_cell.length_c   1.000
_cell.angle_alpha   90.00
_cell.angle_beta   90.00
_cell.angle_gamma   90.00
#
_symmetry.space_group_name_H-M   'P 1'
#
loop_
_entity.id
_entity.type
_entity.pdbx_description
1 polymer ?
#
loop_
_entity_poly.entity_id
_entity_poly.type
_entity_poly.pdbx_seq_one_letter_code
_entity_poly.pdbx_strand_id
1 'polypeptide(L)'
;MPLTPADIHNVAFKKPPIGKRGYDEEEVDAFLDEVEQELIRLLEENNALRNQTPRGGGAGMASNPAATMVLTNEFADLTGQLERLQEARARAEQNARDMQSQLERARSAVPSGAMPTVGDDDRNARVLMMAQRTADEHMRDAQREVEALLDAARGKADQLTSEAQLKAGTIESDARRNHAEAMDSLVEKRAALLDEIERLGQLAQGYQQALTNHVTQQLMDLTSGPDSAGRELE
;
A
#
# COMPACT_ATOMS: atom_id res chain seq x y z
N MET A 1 12.34 -5.62 -6.32
CA MET A 1 12.86 -4.29 -6.71
C MET A 1 12.10 -3.86 -7.95
N PRO A 2 11.43 -2.70 -7.99
CA PRO A 2 10.76 -2.26 -9.20
C PRO A 2 11.80 -1.73 -10.20
N LEU A 3 11.62 -2.01 -11.48
CA LEU A 3 12.44 -1.46 -12.57
C LEU A 3 12.32 0.06 -12.59
N THR A 4 13.45 0.77 -12.72
CA THR A 4 13.47 2.21 -12.95
C THR A 4 13.64 2.53 -14.44
N PRO A 5 13.24 3.72 -14.91
CA PRO A 5 13.50 4.16 -16.29
C PRO A 5 15.00 4.08 -16.64
N ALA A 6 15.87 4.43 -15.69
CA ALA A 6 17.32 4.30 -15.83
C ALA A 6 17.79 2.84 -15.96
N ASP A 7 17.09 1.89 -15.34
CA ASP A 7 17.41 0.47 -15.51
C ASP A 7 17.08 0.00 -16.92
N ILE A 8 15.98 0.47 -17.51
CA ILE A 8 15.54 0.15 -18.89
C ILE A 8 16.55 0.69 -19.90
N HIS A 9 16.98 1.93 -19.73
CA HIS A 9 17.99 2.56 -20.59
C HIS A 9 19.37 1.86 -20.53
N ASN A 10 19.70 1.23 -19.39
CA ASN A 10 20.97 0.54 -19.19
C ASN A 10 20.89 -0.98 -19.47
N VAL A 11 19.76 -1.51 -19.95
CA VAL A 11 19.66 -2.94 -20.27
C VAL A 11 20.47 -3.26 -21.52
N ALA A 12 21.43 -4.17 -21.38
CA ALA A 12 22.17 -4.73 -22.50
C ALA A 12 21.73 -6.17 -22.78
N PHE A 13 21.18 -6.43 -23.96
CA PHE A 13 20.84 -7.77 -24.42
C PHE A 13 22.05 -8.48 -25.03
N LYS A 14 22.20 -9.78 -24.77
CA LYS A 14 23.26 -10.60 -25.38
C LYS A 14 22.91 -10.90 -26.84
N LYS A 15 23.88 -10.77 -27.74
CA LYS A 15 23.69 -11.14 -29.14
C LYS A 15 23.29 -12.62 -29.28
N PRO A 16 22.36 -12.95 -30.19
CA PRO A 16 21.94 -14.33 -30.41
C PRO A 16 23.14 -15.23 -30.75
N PRO A 17 23.17 -16.47 -30.26
CA PRO A 17 24.20 -17.43 -30.64
C PRO A 17 24.17 -17.67 -32.15
N ILE A 18 25.35 -17.82 -32.75
CA ILE A 18 25.55 -17.94 -34.21
C ILE A 18 24.57 -18.95 -34.82
N GLY A 19 23.79 -18.50 -35.80
CA GLY A 19 22.79 -19.32 -36.50
C GLY A 19 21.36 -19.23 -35.98
N LYS A 20 21.10 -18.48 -34.90
CA LYS A 20 19.74 -18.15 -34.44
C LYS A 20 19.37 -16.71 -34.83
N ARG A 21 18.12 -16.52 -35.28
CA ARG A 21 17.58 -15.18 -35.59
C ARG A 21 17.28 -14.48 -34.26
N GLY A 22 17.77 -13.26 -34.11
CA GLY A 22 17.42 -12.35 -33.01
C GLY A 22 16.30 -11.40 -33.41
N TYR A 23 15.88 -10.59 -32.45
CA TYR A 23 15.12 -9.38 -32.73
C TYR A 23 16.03 -8.35 -33.42
N ASP A 24 15.42 -7.47 -34.20
CA ASP A 24 16.12 -6.33 -34.79
C ASP A 24 16.55 -5.36 -33.67
N GLU A 25 17.81 -4.95 -33.67
CA GLU A 25 18.35 -4.05 -32.64
C GLU A 25 17.63 -2.69 -32.70
N GLU A 26 17.31 -2.18 -33.89
CA GLU A 26 16.65 -0.87 -34.07
C GLU A 26 15.18 -0.89 -33.61
N GLU A 27 14.46 -1.99 -33.87
CA GLU A 27 13.07 -2.14 -33.40
C GLU A 27 12.98 -2.32 -31.88
N VAL A 28 13.96 -3.04 -31.30
CA VAL A 28 14.03 -3.23 -29.85
C VAL A 28 14.38 -1.93 -29.15
N ASP A 29 15.35 -1.16 -29.65
CA ASP A 29 15.72 0.13 -29.08
C ASP A 29 14.55 1.13 -29.13
N ALA A 30 13.84 1.21 -30.27
CA ALA A 30 12.66 2.07 -30.40
C ALA A 30 11.52 1.69 -29.43
N PHE A 31 11.33 0.40 -29.19
CA PHE A 31 10.34 -0.08 -28.22
C PHE A 31 10.76 0.22 -26.77
N LEU A 32 12.04 0.11 -26.43
CA LEU A 32 12.55 0.47 -25.10
C LEU A 32 12.40 1.97 -24.82
N ASP A 33 12.59 2.82 -25.82
CA ASP A 33 12.34 4.27 -25.70
C ASP A 33 10.86 4.58 -25.39
N GLU A 34 9.92 3.87 -26.02
CA GLU A 34 8.48 4.01 -25.75
C GLU A 34 8.11 3.53 -24.35
N VAL A 35 8.67 2.40 -23.91
CA VAL A 35 8.47 1.85 -22.57
C VAL A 35 9.09 2.75 -21.49
N GLU A 36 10.25 3.35 -21.75
CA GLU A 36 10.89 4.31 -20.84
C GLU A 36 9.99 5.53 -20.64
N GLN A 37 9.45 6.10 -21.72
CA GLN A 37 8.56 7.25 -21.67
C GLN A 37 7.25 6.94 -20.93
N GLU A 38 6.62 5.80 -21.19
CA GLU A 38 5.40 5.38 -20.46
C GLU A 38 5.71 5.08 -18.98
N LEU A 39 6.88 4.55 -18.65
CA LEU A 39 7.25 4.31 -17.25
C LEU A 39 7.48 5.64 -16.50
N ILE A 40 8.11 6.63 -17.13
CA ILE A 40 8.24 7.99 -16.58
C ILE A 40 6.84 8.59 -16.35
N ARG A 41 5.96 8.52 -17.35
CA ARG A 41 4.59 9.00 -17.27
C ARG A 41 3.81 8.33 -16.12
N LEU A 42 3.87 7.01 -16.02
CA LEU A 42 3.21 6.25 -14.95
C LEU A 42 3.78 6.59 -13.57
N LEU A 43 5.08 6.85 -13.45
CA LEU A 43 5.70 7.28 -12.20
C LEU A 43 5.26 8.68 -11.81
N GLU A 44 5.18 9.61 -12.76
CA GLU A 44 4.67 10.96 -12.54
C GLU A 44 3.20 10.95 -12.18
N GLU A 45 2.38 10.17 -12.88
CA GLU A 45 0.95 9.99 -12.61
C GLU A 45 0.74 9.32 -11.25
N ASN A 46 1.51 8.29 -10.89
CA ASN A 46 1.43 7.66 -9.58
C ASN A 46 1.82 8.63 -8.47
N ASN A 47 2.86 9.44 -8.66
CA ASN A 47 3.23 10.50 -7.73
C ASN A 47 2.16 11.58 -7.64
N ALA A 48 1.57 12.00 -8.76
CA ALA A 48 0.49 12.98 -8.80
C ALA A 48 -0.75 12.44 -8.09
N LEU A 49 -1.13 11.18 -8.31
CA LEU A 49 -2.24 10.51 -7.63
C LEU A 49 -1.96 10.34 -6.14
N ARG A 50 -0.76 9.92 -5.75
CA ARG A 50 -0.32 9.86 -4.33
C ARG A 50 -0.35 11.24 -3.67
N ASN A 51 0.00 12.31 -4.39
CA ASN A 51 -0.03 13.70 -3.94
C ASN A 51 -1.42 14.35 -4.02
N GLN A 52 -2.37 13.77 -4.75
CA GLN A 52 -3.79 14.15 -4.77
C GLN A 52 -4.63 13.39 -3.73
N THR A 53 -4.16 12.21 -3.32
CA THR A 53 -4.73 11.44 -2.21
C THR A 53 -4.59 12.04 -0.79
N PRO A 54 -3.78 13.08 -0.47
CA PRO A 54 -3.81 13.72 0.85
C PRO A 54 -4.97 14.72 1.02
N ARG A 55 -5.86 14.89 0.03
CA ARG A 55 -7.00 15.82 0.12
C ARG A 55 -8.39 15.19 -0.03
N GLY A 56 -8.49 13.91 -0.40
CA GLY A 56 -9.77 13.23 -0.65
C GLY A 56 -10.18 12.18 0.39
N GLY A 57 -9.31 11.80 1.33
CA GLY A 57 -9.60 10.77 2.32
C GLY A 57 -8.89 11.04 3.62
N GLY A 58 -9.63 11.55 4.62
CA GLY A 58 -9.19 11.55 6.01
C GLY A 58 -8.24 12.69 6.41
N ALA A 59 -8.71 13.93 6.35
CA ALA A 59 -8.17 15.00 7.18
C ALA A 59 -8.51 14.70 8.66
N GLY A 60 -7.69 13.86 9.29
CA GLY A 60 -7.88 13.40 10.67
C GLY A 60 -6.71 12.59 11.24
N MET A 61 -5.75 12.15 10.41
CA MET A 61 -4.47 11.64 10.91
C MET A 61 -3.40 12.62 10.45
N ALA A 62 -2.95 13.48 11.38
CA ALA A 62 -1.66 14.12 11.22
C ALA A 62 -0.66 13.01 10.88
N SER A 63 -0.09 13.04 9.68
CA SER A 63 1.14 12.32 9.37
C SER A 63 2.21 12.94 10.28
N ASN A 64 2.25 12.45 11.51
CA ASN A 64 3.23 12.84 12.49
C ASN A 64 4.59 12.59 11.82
N PRO A 65 5.46 13.59 11.64
CA PRO A 65 6.78 13.37 11.04
C PRO A 65 7.57 12.31 11.83
N ALA A 66 7.26 12.14 13.11
CA ALA A 66 7.73 11.04 13.93
C ALA A 66 7.20 9.66 13.49
N ALA A 67 5.93 9.52 13.07
CA ALA A 67 5.40 8.26 12.56
C ALA A 67 6.04 7.88 11.21
N THR A 68 6.25 8.86 10.32
CA THR A 68 6.99 8.63 9.06
C THR A 68 8.46 8.29 9.31
N MET A 69 9.13 8.93 10.27
CA MET A 69 10.51 8.57 10.67
C MET A 69 10.57 7.18 11.33
N VAL A 70 9.58 6.79 12.15
CA VAL A 70 9.50 5.46 12.75
C VAL A 70 9.37 4.39 11.68
N LEU A 71 8.47 4.57 10.71
CA LEU A 71 8.32 3.65 9.57
C LEU A 71 9.60 3.56 8.73
N THR A 72 10.28 4.68 8.49
CA THR A 72 11.55 4.70 7.74
C THR A 72 12.69 4.01 8.50
N ASN A 73 12.75 4.18 9.82
CA ASN A 73 13.73 3.53 10.68
C ASN A 73 13.46 2.02 10.83
N GLU A 74 12.20 1.61 10.99
CA GLU A 74 11.81 0.20 10.98
C GLU A 74 12.17 -0.46 9.65
N PHE A 75 11.98 0.22 8.53
CA PHE A 75 12.41 -0.28 7.23
C PHE A 75 13.93 -0.48 7.15
N ALA A 76 14.71 0.49 7.64
CA ALA A 76 16.18 0.39 7.67
C ALA A 76 16.67 -0.74 8.60
N ASP A 77 16.00 -0.94 9.73
CA ASP A 77 16.28 -2.05 10.64
C ASP A 77 15.91 -3.41 10.03
N LEU A 78 14.79 -3.50 9.29
CA LEU A 78 14.38 -4.73 8.60
C LEU A 78 15.36 -5.09 7.46
N THR A 79 15.82 -4.13 6.67
CA THR A 79 16.85 -4.39 5.64
C THR A 79 18.16 -4.84 6.28
N GLY A 80 18.58 -4.19 7.37
CA GLY A 80 19.78 -4.60 8.11
C GLY A 80 19.66 -6.01 8.73
N GLN A 81 18.47 -6.40 9.20
CA GLN A 81 18.22 -7.76 9.69
C GLN A 81 18.25 -8.80 8.56
N LEU A 82 17.68 -8.49 7.40
CA LEU A 82 17.70 -9.36 6.23
C LEU A 82 19.13 -9.60 5.73
N GLU A 83 19.95 -8.56 5.66
CA GLU A 83 21.33 -8.66 5.21
C GLU A 83 22.16 -9.53 6.17
N ARG A 84 22.01 -9.36 7.49
CA ARG A 84 22.65 -10.22 8.51
C ARG A 84 22.22 -11.69 8.39
N LEU A 85 20.94 -11.95 8.14
CA LEU A 85 20.44 -13.32 7.94
C LEU A 85 20.98 -13.94 6.66
N GLN A 86 21.06 -13.17 5.57
CA GLN A 86 21.64 -13.61 4.31
C GLN A 86 23.13 -13.92 4.45
N GLU A 87 23.89 -13.07 5.13
CA GLU A 87 25.29 -13.34 5.43
C GLU A 87 25.48 -14.57 6.31
N ALA A 88 24.67 -14.73 7.36
CA ALA A 88 24.73 -15.91 8.22
C ALA A 88 24.42 -17.19 7.44
N ARG A 89 23.43 -17.15 6.55
CA ARG A 89 23.10 -18.25 5.64
C ARG A 89 24.25 -18.54 4.67
N ALA A 90 24.84 -17.52 4.06
CA ALA A 90 25.95 -17.69 3.11
C ALA A 90 27.18 -18.32 3.79
N ARG A 91 27.50 -17.90 5.03
CA ARG A 91 28.59 -18.49 5.83
C ARG A 91 28.30 -19.95 6.19
N ALA A 92 27.06 -20.27 6.57
CA ALA A 92 26.66 -21.64 6.85
C ALA A 92 26.75 -22.54 5.60
N GLU A 93 26.31 -22.03 4.44
CA GLU A 93 26.42 -22.75 3.15
C GLU A 93 27.89 -22.97 2.73
N GLN A 94 28.78 -21.99 2.94
CA GLN A 94 30.21 -22.17 2.69
C GLN A 94 30.81 -23.26 3.60
N ASN A 95 30.54 -23.21 4.90
CA ASN A 95 31.02 -24.22 5.85
C ASN A 95 30.52 -25.63 5.49
N ALA A 96 29.26 -25.75 5.06
CA ALA A 96 28.70 -27.02 4.62
C ALA A 96 29.38 -27.55 3.34
N ARG A 97 29.67 -26.68 2.36
CA ARG A 97 30.42 -27.02 1.15
C ARG A 97 31.85 -27.44 1.46
N ASP A 98 32.51 -26.74 2.36
CA ASP A 98 33.87 -27.07 2.78
C ASP A 98 33.91 -28.43 3.48
N MET A 99 32.97 -28.70 4.40
CA MET A 99 32.82 -30.03 5.01
C MET A 99 32.54 -31.12 3.98
N GLN A 100 31.64 -30.88 3.00
CA GLN A 100 31.38 -31.83 1.92
C GLN A 100 32.63 -32.12 1.10
N SER A 101 33.41 -31.09 0.73
CA SER A 101 34.64 -31.27 -0.02
C SER A 101 35.70 -32.06 0.75
N GLN A 102 35.77 -31.87 2.07
CA GLN A 102 36.66 -32.62 2.95
C GLN A 102 36.24 -34.09 3.05
N LEU A 103 34.94 -34.36 3.19
CA LEU A 103 34.40 -35.72 3.19
C LEU A 103 34.62 -36.43 1.85
N GLU A 104 34.48 -35.72 0.73
CA GLU A 104 34.69 -36.28 -0.61
C GLU A 104 36.17 -36.55 -0.91
N ARG A 105 37.08 -35.67 -0.43
CA ARG A 105 38.53 -35.94 -0.44
C ARG A 105 38.90 -37.12 0.45
N ALA A 106 38.32 -37.23 1.65
CA ALA A 106 38.55 -38.38 2.52
C ALA A 106 38.05 -39.67 1.86
N ARG A 107 36.87 -39.64 1.22
CA ARG A 107 36.28 -40.77 0.52
C ARG A 107 37.08 -41.22 -0.70
N SER A 108 37.70 -40.29 -1.43
CA SER A 108 38.58 -40.60 -2.56
C SER A 108 40.00 -40.98 -2.14
N ALA A 109 40.45 -40.60 -0.94
CA ALA A 109 41.73 -40.98 -0.36
C ALA A 109 41.72 -42.35 0.35
N VAL A 110 40.56 -42.98 0.56
CA VAL A 110 40.49 -44.38 0.99
C VAL A 110 40.81 -45.27 -0.22
N PRO A 111 41.96 -45.98 -0.25
CA PRO A 111 42.25 -46.92 -1.32
C PRO A 111 41.27 -48.10 -1.27
N SER A 112 40.55 -48.33 -2.37
CA SER A 112 39.85 -49.61 -2.62
C SER A 112 40.89 -50.72 -2.73
N GLY A 113 41.18 -51.41 -1.63
CA GLY A 113 42.17 -52.49 -1.64
C GLY A 113 42.66 -52.95 -0.27
N ALA A 114 41.75 -53.32 0.63
CA ALA A 114 42.09 -54.16 1.77
C ALA A 114 40.88 -55.05 2.09
N MET A 115 41.05 -56.38 2.00
CA MET A 115 40.00 -57.32 2.39
C MET A 115 39.67 -57.14 3.87
N PRO A 116 38.39 -57.19 4.26
CA PRO A 116 38.00 -57.05 5.66
C PRO A 116 38.55 -58.23 6.45
N THR A 117 39.30 -57.93 7.50
CA THR A 117 39.59 -58.92 8.52
C THR A 117 38.34 -59.07 9.40
N VAL A 118 38.06 -60.27 9.89
CA VAL A 118 36.81 -60.64 10.61
C VAL A 118 36.53 -59.80 11.88
N GLY A 119 37.46 -58.94 12.31
CA GLY A 119 37.28 -57.98 13.41
C GLY A 119 36.92 -56.54 13.01
N ASP A 120 37.06 -56.16 11.73
CA ASP A 120 36.76 -54.79 11.24
C ASP A 120 35.29 -54.61 10.85
N ASP A 121 34.61 -55.67 10.42
CA ASP A 121 33.18 -55.62 10.08
C ASP A 121 32.32 -55.24 11.30
N ASP A 122 32.65 -55.74 12.49
CA ASP A 122 31.95 -55.41 13.74
C ASP A 122 32.19 -53.94 14.17
N ARG A 123 33.38 -53.39 13.91
CA ARG A 123 33.69 -51.98 14.21
C ARG A 123 33.01 -51.04 13.23
N ASN A 124 33.04 -51.38 11.94
CA ASN A 124 32.37 -50.62 10.88
C ASN A 124 30.86 -50.67 11.03
N ALA A 125 30.27 -51.82 11.40
CA ALA A 125 28.84 -51.94 11.69
C ALA A 125 28.41 -51.07 12.88
N ARG A 126 29.23 -50.99 13.94
CA ARG A 126 28.95 -50.10 15.09
C ARG A 126 29.05 -48.63 14.73
N VAL A 127 30.04 -48.24 13.93
CA VAL A 127 30.18 -46.86 13.46
C VAL A 127 29.03 -46.47 12.52
N LEU A 128 28.61 -47.37 11.62
CA LEU A 128 27.45 -47.15 10.75
C LEU A 128 26.16 -47.04 11.56
N MET A 129 25.96 -47.90 12.57
CA MET A 129 24.80 -47.83 13.45
C MET A 129 24.79 -46.52 14.26
N MET A 130 25.95 -46.09 14.77
CA MET A 130 26.08 -44.82 15.49
C MET A 130 25.81 -43.63 14.56
N ALA A 131 26.39 -43.63 13.36
CA ALA A 131 26.15 -42.59 12.36
C ALA A 131 24.69 -42.54 11.90
N GLN A 132 24.06 -43.70 11.67
CA GLN A 132 22.64 -43.78 11.32
C GLN A 132 21.76 -43.25 12.46
N ARG A 133 22.06 -43.63 13.71
CA ARG A 133 21.34 -43.12 14.88
C ARG A 133 21.48 -41.61 15.02
N THR A 134 22.67 -41.06 14.82
CA THR A 134 22.92 -39.62 14.86
C THR A 134 22.22 -38.90 13.71
N ALA A 135 22.18 -39.48 12.51
CA ALA A 135 21.44 -38.93 11.38
C ALA A 135 19.92 -38.91 11.65
N ASP A 136 19.37 -40.00 12.20
CA ASP A 136 17.95 -40.10 12.58
C ASP A 136 17.59 -39.10 13.69
N GLU A 137 18.50 -38.88 14.64
CA GLU A 137 18.33 -37.89 15.71
C GLU A 137 18.30 -36.46 15.15
N HIS A 138 19.26 -36.09 14.29
CA HIS A 138 19.25 -34.78 13.63
C HIS A 138 18.04 -34.58 12.72
N MET A 139 17.54 -35.64 12.04
CA MET A 139 16.30 -35.53 11.25
C MET A 139 15.09 -35.26 12.14
N ARG A 140 15.00 -35.91 13.30
CA ARG A 140 13.91 -35.66 14.27
C ARG A 140 13.99 -34.27 14.87
N ASP A 141 15.19 -33.81 15.20
CA ASP A 141 15.38 -32.46 15.75
C ASP A 141 15.04 -31.39 14.69
N ALA A 142 15.50 -31.57 13.45
CA ALA A 142 15.13 -30.68 12.35
C ALA A 142 13.62 -30.67 12.08
N GLN A 143 12.95 -31.83 12.14
CA GLN A 143 11.49 -31.92 12.01
C GLN A 143 10.78 -31.12 13.12
N ARG A 144 11.22 -31.27 14.37
CA ARG A 144 10.66 -30.51 15.51
C ARG A 144 10.88 -29.01 15.36
N GLU A 145 12.06 -28.58 14.90
CA GLU A 145 12.36 -27.17 14.66
C GLU A 145 11.47 -26.59 13.55
N VAL A 146 11.25 -27.33 12.46
CA VAL A 146 10.36 -26.92 11.37
C VAL A 146 8.91 -26.81 11.86
N GLU A 147 8.42 -27.80 12.61
CA GLU A 147 7.07 -27.76 13.20
C GLU A 147 6.90 -26.55 14.12
N ALA A 148 7.86 -26.32 15.03
CA ALA A 148 7.84 -25.17 15.92
C ALA A 148 7.87 -23.83 15.16
N LEU A 149 8.64 -23.74 14.07
CA LEU A 149 8.71 -22.56 13.23
C LEU A 149 7.39 -22.32 12.46
N LEU A 150 6.75 -23.38 11.97
CA LEU A 150 5.45 -23.28 11.30
C LEU A 150 4.35 -22.82 12.27
N ASP A 151 4.35 -23.32 13.50
CA ASP A 151 3.38 -22.90 14.51
C ASP A 151 3.61 -21.45 14.94
N ALA A 152 4.86 -21.03 15.12
CA ALA A 152 5.20 -19.64 15.39
C ALA A 152 4.81 -18.71 14.22
N ALA A 153 5.04 -19.13 12.98
CA ALA A 153 4.66 -18.38 11.79
C ALA A 153 3.14 -18.24 11.66
N ARG A 154 2.39 -19.33 11.92
CA ARG A 154 0.92 -19.32 11.96
C ARG A 154 0.41 -18.39 13.06
N GLY A 155 0.94 -18.49 14.27
CA GLY A 155 0.56 -17.61 15.38
C GLY A 155 0.79 -16.13 15.07
N LYS A 156 1.92 -15.79 14.43
CA LYS A 156 2.19 -14.41 13.97
C LYS A 156 1.23 -13.97 12.87
N ALA A 157 0.89 -14.84 11.92
CA ALA A 157 -0.08 -14.53 10.88
C ALA A 157 -1.47 -14.28 11.48
N ASP A 158 -1.90 -15.09 12.44
CA ASP A 158 -3.18 -14.93 13.14
C ASP A 158 -3.21 -13.63 13.96
N GLN A 159 -2.10 -13.27 14.61
CA GLN A 159 -1.97 -11.98 15.31
C GLN A 159 -2.08 -10.79 14.35
N LEU A 160 -1.32 -10.82 13.24
CA LEU A 160 -1.34 -9.74 12.25
C LEU A 160 -2.72 -9.59 11.59
N THR A 161 -3.40 -10.71 11.30
CA THR A 161 -4.75 -10.67 10.73
C THR A 161 -5.76 -10.14 11.74
N SER A 162 -5.69 -10.55 13.01
CA SER A 162 -6.54 -9.99 14.06
C SER A 162 -6.30 -8.49 14.28
N GLU A 163 -5.05 -8.05 14.28
CA GLU A 163 -4.70 -6.63 14.44
C GLU A 163 -5.19 -5.80 13.24
N ALA A 164 -5.00 -6.32 12.02
CA ALA A 164 -5.51 -5.69 10.81
C ALA A 164 -7.03 -5.60 10.80
N GLN A 165 -7.74 -6.65 11.23
CA GLN A 165 -9.20 -6.65 11.36
C GLN A 165 -9.69 -5.62 12.38
N LEU A 166 -9.04 -5.51 13.54
CA LEU A 166 -9.38 -4.49 14.54
C LEU A 166 -9.17 -3.08 13.99
N LYS A 167 -8.02 -2.80 13.36
CA LYS A 167 -7.73 -1.50 12.74
C LYS A 167 -8.73 -1.17 11.62
N ALA A 168 -9.06 -2.14 10.78
CA ALA A 168 -10.05 -1.97 9.73
C ALA A 168 -11.43 -1.62 10.32
N GLY A 169 -11.86 -2.34 11.36
CA GLY A 169 -13.12 -2.08 12.05
C GLY A 169 -13.19 -0.68 12.68
N THR A 170 -12.09 -0.21 13.29
CA THR A 170 -12.03 1.14 13.84
C THR A 170 -12.13 2.21 12.76
N ILE A 171 -11.41 2.02 11.63
CA ILE A 171 -11.45 2.96 10.50
C ILE A 171 -12.85 3.00 9.89
N GLU A 172 -13.51 1.85 9.75
CA GLU A 172 -14.88 1.78 9.23
C GLU A 172 -15.88 2.48 10.15
N SER A 173 -15.77 2.27 11.46
CA SER A 173 -16.62 2.93 12.46
C SER A 173 -16.41 4.45 12.46
N ASP A 174 -15.16 4.91 12.43
CA ASP A 174 -14.83 6.34 12.38
C ASP A 174 -15.30 6.98 11.06
N ALA A 175 -15.10 6.30 9.93
CA ALA A 175 -15.60 6.76 8.64
C ALA A 175 -17.12 6.88 8.62
N ARG A 176 -17.85 5.91 9.19
CA ARG A 176 -19.31 5.95 9.33
C ARG A 176 -19.77 7.10 10.22
N ARG A 177 -19.11 7.32 11.36
CA ARG A 177 -19.43 8.44 12.26
C ARG A 177 -19.22 9.78 11.56
N ASN A 178 -18.06 9.98 10.95
CA ASN A 178 -17.74 11.23 10.26
C ASN A 178 -18.69 11.48 9.08
N HIS A 179 -19.09 10.42 8.37
CA HIS A 179 -20.09 10.53 7.30
C HIS A 179 -21.46 10.93 7.85
N ALA A 180 -21.91 10.34 8.97
CA ALA A 180 -23.16 10.71 9.61
C ALA A 180 -23.14 12.19 10.05
N GLU A 181 -22.08 12.63 10.74
CA GLU A 181 -21.91 14.02 11.16
C GLU A 181 -21.89 14.99 9.96
N ALA A 182 -21.19 14.64 8.88
CA ALA A 182 -21.18 15.42 7.65
C ALA A 182 -22.58 15.52 7.02
N MET A 183 -23.32 14.41 6.98
CA MET A 183 -24.70 14.38 6.47
C MET A 183 -25.64 15.20 7.34
N ASP A 184 -25.54 15.09 8.67
CA ASP A 184 -26.35 15.88 9.60
C ASP A 184 -26.08 17.38 9.40
N SER A 185 -24.81 17.78 9.25
CA SER A 185 -24.46 19.18 8.96
C SER A 185 -25.02 19.67 7.61
N LEU A 186 -25.14 18.79 6.61
CA LEU A 186 -25.77 19.14 5.33
C LEU A 186 -27.29 19.29 5.47
N VAL A 187 -27.93 18.43 6.28
CA VAL A 187 -29.36 18.52 6.59
C VAL A 187 -29.66 19.83 7.33
N GLU A 188 -28.84 20.20 8.31
CA GLU A 188 -28.94 21.48 9.03
C GLU A 188 -28.78 22.68 8.09
N LYS A 189 -27.74 22.68 7.25
CA LYS A 189 -27.53 23.75 6.24
C LYS A 189 -28.70 23.84 5.26
N ARG A 190 -29.22 22.70 4.81
CA ARG A 190 -30.40 22.65 3.93
C ARG A 190 -31.62 23.25 4.63
N ALA A 191 -31.86 22.93 5.89
CA ALA A 191 -32.97 23.49 6.66
C ALA A 191 -32.83 25.01 6.83
N ALA A 192 -31.64 25.50 7.17
CA ALA A 192 -31.37 26.93 7.29
C ALA A 192 -31.56 27.68 5.96
N LEU A 193 -31.11 27.11 4.84
CA LEU A 193 -31.32 27.71 3.52
C LEU A 193 -32.80 27.74 3.12
N LEU A 194 -33.58 26.72 3.48
CA LEU A 194 -35.03 26.73 3.24
C LEU A 194 -35.74 27.81 4.06
N ASP A 195 -35.37 27.98 5.34
CA ASP A 195 -35.89 29.06 6.19
C ASP A 195 -35.55 30.44 5.60
N GLU A 196 -34.33 30.62 5.10
CA GLU A 196 -33.92 31.88 4.46
C GLU A 196 -34.69 32.15 3.17
N ILE A 197 -34.93 31.13 2.34
CA ILE A 197 -35.77 31.25 1.14
C ILE A 197 -37.19 31.68 1.52
N GLU A 198 -37.76 31.11 2.59
CA GLU A 198 -39.09 31.48 3.06
C GLU A 198 -39.12 32.95 3.55
N ARG A 199 -38.12 33.38 4.32
CA ARG A 199 -37.99 34.78 4.76
C ARG A 199 -37.88 35.75 3.59
N LEU A 200 -37.04 35.45 2.60
CA LEU A 200 -36.89 36.28 1.40
C LEU A 200 -38.19 36.32 0.59
N GLY A 201 -38.93 35.19 0.53
CA GLY A 201 -40.26 35.13 -0.08
C GLY A 201 -41.27 36.06 0.60
N GLN A 202 -41.33 36.02 1.94
CA GLN A 202 -42.19 36.90 2.72
C GLN A 202 -41.81 38.39 2.55
N LEU A 203 -40.51 38.69 2.54
CA LEU A 203 -39.98 40.02 2.30
C LEU A 203 -40.41 40.56 0.92
N ALA A 204 -40.23 39.76 -0.14
CA ALA A 204 -40.61 40.14 -1.50
C ALA A 204 -42.13 40.39 -1.62
N GLN A 205 -42.95 39.52 -1.02
CA GLN A 205 -44.40 39.69 -1.02
C GLN A 205 -44.82 40.96 -0.25
N GLY A 206 -44.18 41.25 0.89
CA GLY A 206 -44.38 42.48 1.65
C GLY A 206 -44.02 43.74 0.86
N TYR A 207 -42.86 43.75 0.17
CA TYR A 207 -42.46 44.85 -0.70
C TYR A 207 -43.44 45.06 -1.86
N GLN A 208 -43.91 43.97 -2.48
CA GLN A 208 -44.88 44.06 -3.56
C GLN A 208 -46.20 44.68 -3.07
N GLN A 209 -46.73 44.23 -1.92
CA GLN A 209 -47.94 44.81 -1.32
C GLN A 209 -47.75 46.29 -0.98
N ALA A 210 -46.62 46.66 -0.37
CA ALA A 210 -46.31 48.05 -0.05
C ALA A 210 -46.22 48.92 -1.30
N LEU A 211 -45.58 48.43 -2.36
CA LEU A 211 -45.49 49.13 -3.64
C LEU A 211 -46.86 49.28 -4.31
N THR A 212 -47.67 48.22 -4.36
CA THR A 212 -49.03 48.27 -4.90
C THR A 212 -49.89 49.27 -4.13
N ASN A 213 -49.84 49.24 -2.80
CA ASN A 213 -50.57 50.20 -1.96
C ASN A 213 -50.09 51.63 -2.22
N HIS A 214 -48.78 51.86 -2.33
CA HIS A 214 -48.21 53.17 -2.61
C HIS A 214 -48.65 53.73 -3.97
N VAL A 215 -48.57 52.92 -5.03
CA VAL A 215 -49.02 53.32 -6.38
C VAL A 215 -50.53 53.58 -6.40
N THR A 216 -51.32 52.75 -5.72
CA THR A 216 -52.78 52.94 -5.62
C THR A 216 -53.12 54.23 -4.89
N GLN A 217 -52.43 54.53 -3.78
CA GLN A 217 -52.59 55.78 -3.04
C GLN A 217 -52.24 57.00 -3.91
N GLN A 218 -51.13 56.96 -4.64
CA GLN A 218 -50.71 58.04 -5.55
C GLN A 218 -51.74 58.28 -6.67
N LEU A 219 -52.30 57.23 -7.26
CA LEU A 219 -53.38 57.36 -8.24
C LEU A 219 -54.64 57.96 -7.62
N MET A 220 -54.96 57.60 -6.38
CA MET A 220 -56.12 58.11 -5.67
C MET A 220 -55.97 59.60 -5.33
N ASP A 221 -54.79 60.04 -4.90
CA ASP A 221 -54.50 61.46 -4.67
C ASP A 221 -54.54 62.26 -5.98
N LEU A 222 -54.01 61.71 -7.08
CA LEU A 222 -54.04 62.34 -8.40
C LEU A 222 -55.45 62.44 -9.00
N THR A 223 -56.34 61.48 -8.74
CA THR A 223 -57.75 61.60 -9.17
C THR A 223 -58.58 62.48 -8.25
N SER A 224 -58.11 62.76 -7.02
CA SER A 224 -58.82 63.56 -6.02
C SER A 224 -58.49 65.05 -6.09
N GLY A 225 -57.37 65.45 -6.70
CA GLY A 225 -57.03 66.85 -6.98
C GLY A 225 -56.99 67.13 -8.49
N PRO A 226 -57.45 68.29 -9.03
CA PRO A 226 -58.17 69.42 -8.45
C PRO A 226 -59.57 69.57 -9.09
N ASP A 227 -60.45 68.57 -9.00
CA ASP A 227 -61.84 68.70 -9.49
C ASP A 227 -62.78 69.39 -8.47
N SER A 228 -62.29 69.68 -7.27
CA SER A 228 -63.00 70.42 -6.21
C SER A 228 -62.69 71.92 -6.16
N ALA A 229 -61.69 72.41 -6.91
CA ALA A 229 -61.33 73.84 -6.93
C ALA A 229 -62.13 74.67 -7.97
N GLY A 230 -62.98 74.04 -8.78
CA GLY A 230 -63.72 74.67 -9.88
C GLY A 230 -65.23 74.91 -9.65
N ARG A 231 -65.78 74.65 -8.46
CA ARG A 231 -67.24 74.71 -8.20
C ARG A 231 -67.73 75.67 -7.09
N GLU A 232 -66.92 76.65 -6.68
CA GLU A 232 -67.33 77.62 -5.63
C GLU A 232 -67.42 79.09 -6.11
N LEU A 233 -67.69 79.34 -7.40
CA LEU A 233 -67.83 80.71 -7.94
C LEU A 233 -69.17 81.02 -8.64
N GLU A 234 -70.30 80.49 -8.15
CA GLU A 234 -71.63 80.97 -8.56
C GLU A 234 -72.48 81.44 -7.38
#